data_AF-A0A9P5R1H3-F1
#
_entry.id   AF-A0A9P5R1H3-F1
#
_cell.length_a   1.000
_cell.length_b   1.000
_cell.length_c   1.000
_cell.angle_alpha   90.00
_cell.angle_beta   90.00
_cell.angle_gamma   90.00
#
_symmetry.space_group_name_H-M   'P 1'
#
loop_
_entity.id
_entity.type
_entity.pdbx_description
1 polymer ?
#
loop_
_entity_poly.entity_id
_entity_poly.type
_entity_poly.pdbx_seq_one_letter_code
_entity_poly.pdbx_strand_id
1 'polypeptide(L)'
;MGNGDPVELEAFYDSNAEQQVVYWDDITREFPTVYRVKNGTIVISFARNKQRQWCDPPCIRLYPGVVLEAIPGGPTTTTPTDVTLANASEHDAFESTISRLNPASRAIQETSAASTFATATVVPTSFKDVATISPTPLSHRLLQRTQSMLQESSAQLVCHEQSLLSGQVVQTDAFKQGMLTMQDIRGDILALRSEVAKNDELKELRQTILNLQVAAELQTRRMEEMHKQSVELQERSLRMQQEALDRLALIQNKVAAILTQTYELHEYPIPRLFIVLPKEDTTRTETLGRSIKNLFTKQFKLYFLCECGDHTKPADGQLQNSNLKHEVHLARHEGYDIDRPT
;
A
#
# COMPACT_ATOMS: atom_id res chain seq x y z
N MET A 1 -30.53 -21.63 12.94
CA MET A 1 -29.56 -22.02 11.91
C MET A 1 -29.22 -23.47 12.17
N GLY A 2 -29.50 -24.38 11.24
CA GLY A 2 -29.20 -25.79 11.45
C GLY A 2 -27.69 -25.98 11.55
N ASN A 3 -27.22 -26.67 12.58
CA ASN A 3 -25.86 -27.21 12.62
C ASN A 3 -25.77 -28.32 11.58
N GLY A 4 -25.63 -27.95 10.30
CA GLY A 4 -25.25 -28.88 9.26
C GLY A 4 -23.76 -29.17 9.36
N ASP A 5 -23.38 -30.43 9.21
CA ASP A 5 -21.98 -30.80 9.07
C ASP A 5 -21.39 -30.10 7.82
N PRO A 6 -20.13 -29.63 7.88
CA PRO A 6 -19.50 -28.96 6.75
C PRO A 6 -19.40 -29.92 5.55
N VAL A 7 -19.77 -29.43 4.36
CA VAL A 7 -19.61 -30.15 3.10
C VAL A 7 -18.22 -29.86 2.54
N GLU A 8 -17.43 -30.89 2.31
CA GLU A 8 -16.12 -30.77 1.66
C GLU A 8 -16.27 -30.70 0.14
N LEU A 9 -15.70 -29.65 -0.46
CA LEU A 9 -15.67 -29.46 -1.91
C LEU A 9 -14.25 -29.70 -2.44
N GLU A 10 -14.14 -30.32 -3.62
CA GLU A 10 -12.85 -30.53 -4.28
C GLU A 10 -12.27 -29.20 -4.78
N ALA A 11 -10.95 -29.04 -4.63
CA ALA A 11 -10.23 -27.86 -5.09
C ALA A 11 -9.41 -28.18 -6.34
N PHE A 12 -9.45 -27.28 -7.32
CA PHE A 12 -8.74 -27.42 -8.59
C PHE A 12 -7.68 -26.33 -8.72
N TYR A 13 -6.57 -26.63 -9.39
CA TYR A 13 -5.56 -25.63 -9.71
C TYR A 13 -5.90 -24.94 -11.03
N ASP A 14 -6.23 -23.64 -10.99
CA ASP A 14 -6.49 -22.83 -12.18
C ASP A 14 -5.18 -22.21 -12.68
N SER A 15 -4.74 -22.61 -13.87
CA SER A 15 -3.52 -22.10 -14.50
C SER A 15 -3.57 -20.61 -14.86
N ASN A 16 -4.76 -20.05 -15.11
CA ASN A 16 -4.92 -18.63 -15.46
C ASN A 16 -4.83 -17.73 -14.23
N ALA A 17 -5.29 -18.22 -13.08
CA ALA A 17 -5.23 -17.52 -11.81
C ALA A 17 -3.99 -17.89 -10.97
N GLU A 18 -3.25 -18.94 -11.34
CA GLU A 18 -2.10 -19.50 -10.61
C GLU A 18 -2.38 -19.75 -9.12
N GLN A 19 -3.57 -20.27 -8.83
CA GLN A 19 -4.02 -20.52 -7.46
C GLN A 19 -5.01 -21.70 -7.42
N GLN A 20 -5.15 -22.31 -6.24
CA GLN A 20 -6.21 -23.29 -6.01
C GLN A 20 -7.56 -22.57 -5.88
N VAL A 21 -8.57 -23.07 -6.59
CA VAL A 21 -9.91 -22.51 -6.67
C VAL A 21 -10.96 -23.59 -6.47
N VAL A 22 -12.15 -23.18 -6.09
CA VAL A 22 -13.36 -24.02 -6.07
C VAL A 22 -14.35 -23.41 -7.06
N TYR A 23 -14.83 -24.21 -8.02
CA TYR A 23 -15.75 -23.73 -9.05
C TYR A 23 -17.14 -23.45 -8.48
N TRP A 24 -17.76 -22.37 -8.96
CA TRP A 24 -19.08 -21.96 -8.50
C TRP A 24 -20.17 -22.99 -8.85
N ASP A 25 -20.00 -23.72 -9.94
CA ASP A 25 -20.90 -24.79 -10.35
C ASP A 25 -20.93 -25.96 -9.35
N ASP A 26 -19.80 -26.28 -8.72
CA ASP A 26 -19.75 -27.31 -7.69
C ASP A 26 -20.39 -26.81 -6.38
N ILE A 27 -20.19 -25.53 -6.04
CA ILE A 27 -20.86 -24.89 -4.88
C ILE A 27 -22.37 -24.86 -5.07
N THR A 28 -22.86 -24.47 -6.25
CA THR A 28 -24.30 -24.38 -6.54
C THR A 28 -24.95 -25.75 -6.70
N ARG A 29 -24.19 -26.79 -7.07
CA ARG A 29 -24.67 -28.18 -7.08
C ARG A 29 -25.02 -28.66 -5.67
N GLU A 30 -24.16 -28.39 -4.69
CA GLU A 30 -24.39 -28.76 -3.28
C GLU A 30 -25.37 -27.82 -2.58
N PHE A 31 -25.38 -26.54 -2.97
CA PHE A 31 -26.23 -25.50 -2.38
C PHE A 31 -27.03 -24.75 -3.47
N PRO A 32 -28.12 -25.30 -4.01
CA PRO A 32 -28.83 -24.72 -5.16
C PRO A 32 -29.37 -23.30 -4.94
N THR A 33 -29.64 -22.93 -3.69
CA THR A 33 -30.13 -21.60 -3.34
C THR A 33 -29.01 -20.59 -3.08
N VAL A 34 -27.73 -21.00 -3.12
CA VAL A 34 -26.61 -20.11 -2.77
C VAL A 34 -26.45 -19.01 -3.81
N TYR A 35 -26.32 -17.78 -3.33
CA TYR A 35 -26.02 -16.62 -4.18
C TYR A 35 -24.71 -15.94 -3.79
N ARG A 36 -24.30 -16.07 -2.52
CA ARG A 36 -23.05 -15.52 -2.00
C ARG A 36 -22.43 -16.46 -0.99
N VAL A 37 -21.13 -16.33 -0.82
CA VAL A 37 -20.37 -17.06 0.21
C VAL A 37 -19.65 -16.02 1.07
N LYS A 38 -19.59 -16.23 2.39
CA LYS A 38 -18.86 -15.36 3.31
C LYS A 38 -17.96 -16.16 4.26
N ASN A 39 -16.91 -15.53 4.72
CA ASN A 39 -16.05 -16.00 5.80
C ASN A 39 -16.24 -15.06 7.00
N GLY A 40 -17.02 -15.49 7.99
CA GLY A 40 -17.42 -14.64 9.12
C GLY A 40 -18.24 -13.43 8.65
N THR A 41 -17.65 -12.22 8.77
CA THR A 41 -18.28 -10.96 8.36
C THR A 41 -17.90 -10.51 6.94
N ILE A 42 -16.97 -11.21 6.28
CA ILE A 42 -16.42 -10.80 4.99
C ILE A 42 -17.07 -11.60 3.86
N VAL A 43 -17.74 -10.93 2.92
CA VAL A 43 -18.26 -11.56 1.70
C VAL A 43 -17.09 -11.88 0.77
N ILE A 44 -17.01 -13.13 0.33
CA ILE A 44 -15.97 -13.60 -0.60
C ILE A 44 -16.37 -13.22 -2.02
N SER A 45 -15.45 -12.54 -2.72
CA SER A 45 -15.59 -12.26 -4.15
C SER A 45 -15.08 -13.43 -5.00
N PHE A 46 -15.61 -13.54 -6.22
CA PHE A 46 -15.05 -14.47 -7.21
C PHE A 46 -13.58 -14.16 -7.51
N ALA A 47 -12.83 -15.20 -7.84
CA ALA A 47 -11.44 -15.11 -8.24
C ALA A 47 -11.30 -14.25 -9.51
N ARG A 48 -10.15 -13.58 -9.60
CA ARG A 48 -9.74 -12.81 -10.77
C ARG A 48 -8.38 -13.29 -11.25
N ASN A 49 -8.19 -13.31 -12.56
CA ASN A 49 -6.91 -13.64 -13.19
C ASN A 49 -5.89 -12.49 -13.06
N LYS A 50 -4.68 -12.70 -13.60
CA LYS A 50 -3.60 -11.69 -13.59
C LYS A 50 -3.99 -10.36 -14.25
N GLN A 51 -4.92 -10.40 -15.20
CA GLN A 51 -5.44 -9.23 -15.93
C GLN A 51 -6.60 -8.54 -15.18
N ARG A 52 -6.91 -8.96 -13.94
CA ARG A 52 -8.03 -8.46 -13.12
C ARG A 52 -9.42 -8.71 -13.73
N GLN A 53 -9.53 -9.63 -14.68
CA GLN A 53 -10.80 -10.11 -15.20
C GLN A 53 -11.31 -11.26 -14.33
N TRP A 54 -12.62 -11.44 -14.27
CA TRP A 54 -13.23 -12.58 -13.58
C TRP A 54 -12.81 -13.88 -14.27
N CYS A 55 -12.50 -14.91 -13.48
CA CYS A 55 -12.27 -16.24 -14.04
C CYS A 55 -13.55 -16.77 -14.71
N ASP A 56 -13.39 -17.47 -15.84
CA ASP A 56 -14.45 -18.15 -16.57
C ASP A 56 -14.05 -19.62 -16.74
N PRO A 57 -14.76 -20.58 -16.12
CA PRO A 57 -16.00 -20.40 -15.34
C PRO A 57 -15.79 -19.71 -13.98
N PRO A 58 -16.84 -19.10 -13.38
CA PRO A 58 -16.75 -18.43 -12.08
C PRO A 58 -16.25 -19.37 -10.99
N CYS A 59 -15.29 -18.91 -10.21
CA CYS A 59 -14.71 -19.69 -9.11
C CYS A 59 -14.34 -18.77 -7.93
N ILE A 60 -14.16 -19.35 -6.75
CA ILE A 60 -13.64 -18.64 -5.56
C ILE A 60 -12.27 -19.19 -5.18
N ARG A 61 -11.44 -18.38 -4.51
CA ARG A 61 -10.16 -18.83 -3.96
C ARG A 61 -10.36 -19.91 -2.90
N LEU A 62 -9.49 -20.92 -2.86
CA LEU A 62 -9.46 -21.88 -1.76
C LEU A 62 -9.01 -21.20 -0.45
N TYR A 63 -9.70 -21.50 0.64
CA TYR A 63 -9.32 -21.09 2.00
C TYR A 63 -9.07 -22.34 2.86
N PRO A 64 -7.83 -22.86 2.92
CA PRO A 64 -7.53 -24.11 3.61
C PRO A 64 -7.90 -24.06 5.10
N GLY A 65 -8.65 -25.06 5.57
CA GLY A 65 -9.06 -25.18 6.97
C GLY A 65 -10.13 -24.18 7.42
N VAL A 66 -10.75 -23.45 6.49
CA VAL A 66 -11.81 -22.47 6.79
C VAL A 66 -13.14 -22.95 6.26
N VAL A 67 -14.16 -23.02 7.13
CA VAL A 67 -15.54 -23.27 6.73
C VAL A 67 -16.18 -21.98 6.25
N LEU A 68 -16.66 -21.97 5.02
CA LEU A 68 -17.34 -20.83 4.42
C LEU A 68 -18.86 -20.97 4.58
N GLU A 69 -19.55 -19.86 4.86
CA GLU A 69 -21.00 -19.85 5.00
C GLU A 69 -21.67 -19.51 3.66
N ALA A 70 -22.46 -20.45 3.13
CA ALA A 70 -23.30 -20.25 1.95
C ALA A 70 -24.55 -19.43 2.33
N ILE A 71 -24.71 -18.27 1.70
CA ILE A 71 -25.85 -17.37 1.90
C ILE A 71 -26.90 -17.67 0.82
N PRO A 72 -28.09 -18.16 1.20
CA PRO A 72 -29.15 -18.40 0.23
C PRO A 72 -29.68 -17.07 -0.33
N GLY A 73 -29.72 -16.96 -1.65
CA GLY A 73 -30.45 -15.92 -2.35
C GLY A 73 -31.92 -16.28 -2.43
N GLY A 74 -32.69 -15.93 -1.40
CA GLY A 74 -34.14 -16.05 -1.49
C GLY A 74 -34.69 -15.08 -2.54
N PRO A 75 -35.65 -15.49 -3.39
CA PRO A 75 -36.49 -14.50 -4.08
C PRO A 75 -37.20 -13.71 -3.00
N THR A 76 -36.84 -12.44 -2.82
CA THR A 76 -37.60 -11.50 -1.99
C THR A 76 -38.91 -11.15 -2.70
N THR A 77 -39.74 -12.15 -3.00
CA THR A 77 -41.16 -11.98 -3.29
C THR A 77 -41.90 -11.93 -1.97
N THR A 78 -41.57 -10.95 -1.13
CA THR A 78 -42.56 -10.38 -0.23
C THR A 78 -43.43 -9.48 -1.11
N THR A 79 -44.44 -10.08 -1.74
CA THR A 79 -45.62 -9.34 -2.19
C THR A 79 -46.16 -8.58 -0.98
N PRO A 80 -46.28 -7.23 -1.04
CA PRO A 80 -46.85 -6.46 0.06
C PRO A 80 -48.31 -6.88 0.17
N THR A 81 -48.61 -7.69 1.18
CA THR A 81 -50.00 -8.01 1.52
C THR A 81 -50.47 -6.85 2.38
N ASP A 82 -51.45 -6.11 1.85
CA ASP A 82 -52.17 -5.04 2.52
C ASP A 82 -52.44 -5.36 3.99
N VAL A 83 -51.79 -4.63 4.90
CA VAL A 83 -52.12 -4.68 6.33
C VAL A 83 -53.11 -3.55 6.60
N THR A 84 -54.36 -3.95 6.75
CA THR A 84 -55.47 -3.13 7.19
C THR A 84 -55.16 -2.52 8.56
N LEU A 85 -55.25 -1.19 8.66
CA LEU A 85 -55.19 -0.46 9.92
C LEU A 85 -56.30 -0.96 10.88
N ALA A 86 -55.89 -1.45 12.05
CA ALA A 86 -56.73 -1.46 13.24
C ALA A 86 -55.94 -0.80 14.38
N ASN A 87 -56.44 0.38 14.77
CA ASN A 87 -56.05 1.10 15.97
C ASN A 87 -56.23 0.23 17.22
N ALA A 88 -55.20 0.19 18.06
CA ALA A 88 -55.38 0.18 19.51
C ALA A 88 -54.17 0.82 20.16
N SER A 89 -54.47 1.85 20.95
CA SER A 89 -53.61 2.47 21.92
C SER A 89 -53.24 1.45 22.98
N GLU A 90 -51.95 1.36 23.34
CA GLU A 90 -51.57 1.13 24.73
C GLU A 90 -50.12 1.58 24.95
N HIS A 91 -50.01 2.43 25.97
CA HIS A 91 -48.77 2.82 26.62
C HIS A 91 -48.03 1.56 27.09
N ASP A 92 -46.75 1.45 26.77
CA ASP A 92 -45.81 1.05 27.82
C ASP A 92 -44.37 1.47 27.54
N ALA A 93 -43.73 1.83 28.64
CA ALA A 93 -42.40 2.39 28.71
C ALA A 93 -41.33 1.37 28.27
N PHE A 94 -40.47 1.77 27.34
CA PHE A 94 -39.15 1.16 27.20
C PHE A 94 -38.07 2.24 27.10
N GLU A 95 -37.33 2.29 28.20
CA GLU A 95 -36.18 3.12 28.51
C GLU A 95 -35.04 2.86 27.49
N SER A 96 -34.94 3.72 26.47
CA SER A 96 -33.77 3.73 25.58
C SER A 96 -32.66 4.56 26.21
N THR A 97 -31.80 3.85 26.94
CA THR A 97 -30.48 4.33 27.35
C THR A 97 -29.65 4.62 26.09
N ILE A 98 -29.66 5.87 25.65
CA ILE A 98 -28.72 6.38 24.64
C ILE A 98 -27.37 6.53 25.35
N SER A 99 -26.46 5.60 25.10
CA SER A 99 -25.07 5.71 25.51
C SER A 99 -24.45 6.99 24.96
N ARG A 100 -24.29 7.97 25.85
CA ARG A 100 -23.41 9.13 25.73
C ARG A 100 -22.04 8.68 25.22
N LEU A 101 -21.72 8.99 23.97
CA LEU A 101 -20.34 9.00 23.50
C LEU A 101 -19.65 10.20 24.14
N ASN A 102 -18.86 9.90 25.16
CA ASN A 102 -18.02 10.81 25.91
C ASN A 102 -16.76 11.12 25.06
N PRO A 103 -16.54 12.34 24.54
CA PRO A 103 -15.30 12.69 23.87
C PRO A 103 -14.31 13.19 24.92
N ALA A 104 -13.86 12.29 25.79
CA ALA A 104 -12.80 12.58 26.75
C ALA A 104 -11.73 11.49 26.65
N SER A 105 -10.53 11.94 26.29
CA SER A 105 -9.25 11.26 26.52
C SER A 105 -8.94 10.05 25.65
N ARG A 106 -8.45 10.31 24.44
CA ARG A 106 -7.28 9.58 23.93
C ARG A 106 -6.16 10.58 23.66
N ALA A 107 -5.42 10.90 24.72
CA ALA A 107 -4.04 11.30 24.56
C ALA A 107 -3.35 10.12 23.87
N ILE A 108 -2.97 10.32 22.61
CA ILE A 108 -2.02 9.45 21.94
C ILE A 108 -0.73 9.62 22.74
N GLN A 109 -0.44 8.67 23.64
CA GLN A 109 0.92 8.50 24.12
C GLN A 109 1.75 8.19 22.89
N GLU A 110 2.49 9.19 22.43
CA GLU A 110 3.69 9.02 21.62
C GLU A 110 4.59 8.05 22.39
N THR A 111 4.41 6.76 22.10
CA THR A 111 5.33 5.73 22.56
C THR A 111 6.50 5.82 21.60
N SER A 112 7.39 6.76 21.88
CA SER A 112 8.72 6.85 21.32
C SER A 112 9.48 5.59 21.74
N ALA A 113 9.18 4.47 21.09
CA ALA A 113 10.08 3.34 21.04
C ALA A 113 11.29 3.82 20.23
N ALA A 114 12.28 4.33 20.95
CA ALA A 114 13.64 4.47 20.47
C ALA A 114 14.11 3.08 20.07
N SER A 115 13.80 2.67 18.84
CA SER A 115 14.42 1.53 18.22
C SER A 115 15.86 1.94 17.95
N THR A 116 16.72 1.62 18.90
CA THR A 116 18.17 1.69 18.77
C THR A 116 18.60 0.64 17.76
N PHE A 117 18.29 0.86 16.49
CA PHE A 117 19.05 0.23 15.41
C PHE A 117 20.40 0.94 15.43
N ALA A 118 21.36 0.28 16.06
CA ALA A 118 22.76 0.61 15.89
C ALA A 118 23.03 0.57 14.39
N THR A 119 23.10 1.76 13.79
CA THR A 119 23.67 1.98 12.47
C THR A 119 25.11 1.52 12.57
N ALA A 120 25.37 0.28 12.14
CA ALA A 120 26.70 -0.12 11.77
C ALA A 120 27.09 0.81 10.63
N THR A 121 27.88 1.84 10.96
CA THR A 121 28.59 2.68 9.99
C THR A 121 29.52 1.75 9.23
N VAL A 122 29.02 1.15 8.15
CA VAL A 122 29.85 0.51 7.16
C VAL A 122 30.54 1.66 6.43
N VAL A 123 31.74 1.96 6.91
CA VAL A 123 32.68 2.85 6.24
C VAL A 123 32.79 2.38 4.78
N PRO A 124 32.53 3.24 3.79
CA PRO A 124 32.83 2.91 2.41
C PRO A 124 34.34 2.92 2.26
N THR A 125 34.97 1.77 2.49
CA THR A 125 36.34 1.53 2.03
C THR A 125 36.31 1.51 0.52
N SER A 126 36.53 2.68 -0.06
CA SER A 126 36.86 2.91 -1.44
C SER A 126 38.14 2.12 -1.77
N PHE A 127 37.99 0.87 -2.20
CA PHE A 127 39.04 0.10 -2.85
C PHE A 127 39.22 0.61 -4.29
N LYS A 128 39.79 1.81 -4.41
CA LYS A 128 40.45 2.29 -5.63
C LYS A 128 41.94 2.05 -5.47
N ASP A 129 42.34 0.78 -5.58
CA ASP A 129 43.73 0.45 -5.91
C ASP A 129 43.69 -0.83 -6.74
N VAL A 130 43.53 -0.65 -8.04
CA VAL A 130 43.83 -1.65 -9.06
C VAL A 130 45.35 -1.81 -9.04
N ALA A 131 45.84 -2.66 -8.16
CA ALA A 131 47.21 -3.12 -8.19
C ALA A 131 47.39 -3.90 -9.50
N THR A 132 48.12 -3.27 -10.43
CA THR A 132 48.73 -3.92 -11.58
C THR A 132 49.45 -5.17 -11.10
N ILE A 133 48.86 -6.34 -11.34
CA ILE A 133 49.39 -7.64 -10.92
C ILE A 133 50.68 -7.88 -11.70
N SER A 134 51.80 -7.51 -11.10
CA SER A 134 53.13 -7.90 -11.55
C SER A 134 53.21 -9.44 -11.54
N PRO A 135 53.71 -10.08 -12.61
CA PRO A 135 53.84 -11.53 -12.66
C PRO A 135 54.68 -12.02 -11.49
N THR A 136 54.09 -12.88 -10.66
CA THR A 136 54.71 -13.40 -9.45
C THR A 136 56.06 -14.07 -9.76
N PRO A 137 57.13 -13.80 -8.99
CA PRO A 137 58.52 -14.22 -9.25
C PRO A 137 58.77 -15.74 -9.27
N LEU A 138 57.74 -16.54 -8.98
CA LEU A 138 57.80 -18.00 -8.94
C LEU A 138 57.82 -18.64 -10.34
N SER A 139 57.09 -18.09 -11.31
CA SER A 139 57.06 -18.62 -12.68
C SER A 139 58.41 -18.45 -13.39
N HIS A 140 59.08 -17.33 -13.15
CA HIS A 140 60.41 -17.05 -13.70
C HIS A 140 61.48 -18.00 -13.13
N ARG A 141 61.40 -18.32 -11.83
CA ARG A 141 62.33 -19.25 -11.18
C ARG A 141 62.18 -20.68 -11.69
N LEU A 142 60.94 -21.11 -11.98
CA LEU A 142 60.67 -22.44 -12.51
C LEU A 142 61.20 -22.58 -13.95
N LEU A 143 60.94 -21.58 -14.80
CA LEU A 143 61.44 -21.53 -16.17
C LEU A 143 62.98 -21.49 -16.24
N GLN A 144 63.61 -20.72 -15.35
CA GLN A 144 65.06 -20.66 -15.27
C GLN A 144 65.67 -21.98 -14.80
N ARG A 145 65.01 -22.69 -13.88
CA ARG A 145 65.46 -24.01 -13.40
C ARG A 145 65.32 -25.10 -14.48
N THR A 146 64.22 -25.12 -15.23
CA THR A 146 64.05 -26.08 -16.33
C THR A 146 65.05 -25.81 -17.46
N GLN A 147 65.33 -24.54 -17.77
CA GLN A 147 66.33 -24.18 -18.76
C GLN A 147 67.75 -24.59 -18.34
N SER A 148 68.10 -24.41 -17.06
CA SER A 148 69.39 -24.86 -16.51
C SER A 148 69.55 -26.38 -16.55
N MET A 149 68.51 -27.15 -16.21
CA MET A 149 68.55 -28.62 -16.27
C MET A 149 68.69 -29.14 -17.71
N LEU A 150 68.01 -28.51 -18.67
CA LEU A 150 68.15 -28.83 -20.10
C LEU A 150 69.57 -28.58 -20.60
N GLN A 151 70.16 -27.46 -20.20
CA GLN A 151 71.51 -27.09 -20.60
C GLN A 151 72.55 -28.05 -19.99
N GLU A 152 72.40 -28.40 -18.71
CA GLU A 152 73.26 -29.37 -18.04
C GLU A 152 73.15 -30.78 -18.64
N SER A 153 71.92 -31.23 -18.94
CA SER A 153 71.69 -32.50 -19.62
C SER A 153 72.32 -32.53 -21.01
N SER A 154 72.27 -31.42 -21.77
CA SER A 154 72.90 -31.33 -23.09
C SER A 154 74.43 -31.42 -23.00
N ALA A 155 75.04 -30.80 -21.98
CA ALA A 155 76.47 -30.88 -21.75
C ALA A 155 76.90 -32.31 -21.37
N GLN A 156 76.12 -33.00 -20.54
CA GLN A 156 76.39 -34.39 -20.16
C GLN A 156 76.31 -35.36 -21.36
N LEU A 157 75.34 -35.15 -22.27
CA LEU A 157 75.23 -35.93 -23.51
C LEU A 157 76.44 -35.73 -24.42
N VAL A 158 76.91 -34.49 -24.59
CA VAL A 158 78.11 -34.19 -25.39
C VAL A 158 79.35 -34.84 -24.79
N CYS A 159 79.53 -34.78 -23.46
CA CYS A 159 80.64 -35.46 -22.79
C CYS A 159 80.56 -36.99 -22.93
N HIS A 160 79.36 -37.56 -22.94
CA HIS A 160 79.16 -38.99 -23.12
C HIS A 160 79.50 -39.44 -24.55
N GLU A 161 79.05 -38.69 -25.56
CA GLU A 161 79.38 -38.93 -26.96
C GLU A 161 80.90 -38.84 -27.20
N GLN A 162 81.56 -37.87 -26.58
CA GLN A 162 83.01 -37.70 -26.68
C GLN A 162 83.79 -38.83 -25.99
N SER A 163 83.25 -39.42 -24.92
CA SER A 163 83.82 -40.61 -24.27
C SER A 163 83.59 -41.91 -25.05
N LEU A 164 82.50 -42.00 -25.84
CA LEU A 164 82.28 -43.14 -26.75
C LEU A 164 83.33 -43.16 -27.86
N LEU A 165 83.70 -41.99 -28.38
CA LEU A 165 84.71 -41.86 -29.44
C LEU A 165 86.14 -42.17 -28.97
N SER A 166 86.44 -42.07 -27.67
CA SER A 166 87.78 -42.35 -27.13
C SER A 166 88.04 -43.82 -26.77
N GLY A 167 87.04 -44.70 -26.91
CA GLY A 167 87.18 -46.15 -26.69
C GLY A 167 87.46 -46.57 -25.24
N GLN A 168 87.37 -45.65 -24.28
CA GLN A 168 87.69 -45.89 -22.87
C GLN A 168 86.42 -46.34 -22.12
N VAL A 169 86.22 -47.66 -22.03
CA VAL A 169 85.08 -48.27 -21.34
C VAL A 169 85.26 -48.20 -19.81
N VAL A 170 85.02 -47.03 -19.22
CA VAL A 170 84.73 -46.84 -17.79
C VAL A 170 83.23 -46.48 -17.66
N GLN A 171 82.37 -47.31 -18.27
CA GLN A 171 80.98 -46.93 -18.57
C GLN A 171 79.94 -47.40 -17.55
N THR A 172 80.27 -48.26 -16.60
CA THR A 172 79.27 -48.84 -15.69
C THR A 172 78.77 -47.83 -14.64
N ASP A 173 79.65 -46.98 -14.10
CA ASP A 173 79.26 -46.05 -13.03
C ASP A 173 78.53 -44.81 -13.55
N ALA A 174 78.95 -44.26 -14.69
CA ALA A 174 78.26 -43.14 -15.32
C ALA A 174 76.83 -43.52 -15.77
N PHE A 175 76.64 -44.74 -16.28
CA PHE A 175 75.32 -45.24 -16.64
C PHE A 175 74.44 -45.44 -15.41
N LYS A 176 74.99 -46.02 -14.33
CA LYS A 176 74.25 -46.23 -13.08
C LYS A 176 73.84 -44.89 -12.45
N GLN A 177 74.72 -43.90 -12.50
CA GLN A 177 74.43 -42.53 -12.04
C GLN A 177 73.36 -41.85 -12.91
N GLY A 178 73.45 -41.96 -14.24
CA GLY A 178 72.45 -41.43 -15.16
C GLY A 178 71.06 -42.07 -14.98
N MET A 179 71.02 -43.36 -14.64
CA MET A 179 69.75 -44.04 -14.36
C MET A 179 69.12 -43.56 -13.05
N LEU A 180 69.92 -43.27 -12.01
CA LEU A 180 69.45 -42.67 -10.76
C LEU A 180 68.92 -41.25 -10.97
N THR A 181 69.64 -40.41 -11.74
CA THR A 181 69.17 -39.04 -12.04
C THR A 181 67.89 -39.04 -12.88
N MET A 182 67.73 -39.98 -13.83
CA MET A 182 66.48 -40.15 -14.55
C MET A 182 65.31 -40.55 -13.64
N GLN A 183 65.58 -41.34 -12.59
CA GLN A 183 64.55 -41.72 -11.62
C GLN A 183 64.10 -40.52 -10.77
N ASP A 184 65.03 -39.65 -10.37
CA ASP A 184 64.73 -38.40 -9.66
C ASP A 184 63.94 -37.43 -10.56
N ILE A 185 64.38 -37.22 -11.81
CA ILE A 185 63.68 -36.37 -12.79
C ILE A 185 62.24 -36.87 -13.01
N ARG A 186 62.04 -38.19 -13.04
CA ARG A 186 60.70 -38.76 -13.17
C ARG A 186 59.82 -38.45 -11.95
N GLY A 187 60.39 -38.44 -10.75
CA GLY A 187 59.70 -38.02 -9.52
C GLY A 187 59.26 -36.56 -9.60
N ASP A 188 60.16 -35.67 -10.00
CA ASP A 188 59.89 -34.24 -10.15
C ASP A 188 58.80 -33.96 -11.21
N ILE A 189 58.81 -34.68 -12.34
CA ILE A 189 57.76 -34.55 -13.37
C ILE A 189 56.38 -34.95 -12.82
N LEU A 190 56.30 -36.00 -12.00
CA LEU A 190 55.04 -36.41 -11.38
C LEU A 190 54.55 -35.37 -10.36
N ALA A 191 55.47 -34.80 -9.56
CA ALA A 191 55.14 -33.74 -8.63
C ALA A 191 54.62 -32.49 -9.35
N LEU A 192 55.29 -32.06 -10.43
CA LEU A 192 54.87 -30.91 -11.25
C LEU A 192 53.50 -31.15 -11.89
N ARG A 193 53.24 -32.35 -12.42
CA ARG A 193 51.91 -32.70 -12.95
C ARG A 193 50.81 -32.61 -11.88
N SER A 194 51.10 -33.06 -10.66
CA SER A 194 50.16 -32.92 -9.54
C SER A 194 49.93 -31.45 -9.18
N GLU A 195 50.95 -30.61 -9.20
CA GLU A 195 50.83 -29.17 -8.93
C GLU A 195 50.07 -28.42 -10.04
N VAL A 196 50.25 -28.81 -11.30
CA VAL A 196 49.44 -28.28 -12.42
C VAL A 196 47.97 -28.64 -12.25
N ALA A 197 47.66 -29.90 -11.90
CA ALA A 197 46.27 -30.31 -11.64
C ALA A 197 45.62 -29.49 -10.50
N LYS A 198 46.36 -29.26 -9.40
CA LYS A 198 45.90 -28.38 -8.31
C LYS A 198 45.68 -26.93 -8.76
N ASN A 199 46.50 -26.42 -9.67
CA ASN A 199 46.30 -25.07 -10.21
C ASN A 199 45.05 -24.97 -11.08
N ASP A 200 44.70 -26.03 -11.80
CA ASP A 200 43.46 -26.05 -12.59
C ASP A 200 42.22 -26.13 -11.69
N GLU A 201 42.24 -26.93 -10.62
CA GLU A 201 41.21 -26.91 -9.56
C GLU A 201 41.05 -25.51 -8.92
N LEU A 202 42.17 -24.82 -8.65
CA LEU A 202 42.14 -23.47 -8.08
C LEU A 202 41.50 -22.44 -9.04
N LYS A 203 41.72 -22.58 -10.35
CA LYS A 203 41.07 -21.73 -11.37
C LYS A 203 39.57 -21.97 -11.42
N GLU A 204 39.14 -23.23 -11.37
CA GLU A 204 37.72 -23.57 -11.32
C GLU A 204 37.06 -22.99 -10.08
N LEU A 205 37.67 -23.18 -8.91
CA LEU A 205 37.17 -22.62 -7.65
C LEU A 205 37.06 -21.09 -7.72
N ARG A 206 38.06 -20.41 -8.30
CA ARG A 206 38.03 -18.95 -8.50
C ARG A 206 36.88 -18.53 -9.40
N GLN A 207 36.61 -19.29 -10.47
CA GLN A 207 35.48 -19.01 -11.35
C GLN A 207 34.14 -19.21 -10.64
N THR A 208 34.02 -20.24 -9.80
CA THR A 208 32.82 -20.48 -8.97
C THR A 208 32.58 -19.33 -8.00
N ILE A 209 33.62 -18.82 -7.34
CA ILE A 209 33.50 -17.68 -6.42
C ILE A 209 33.01 -16.43 -7.15
N LEU A 210 33.54 -16.14 -8.35
CA LEU A 210 33.10 -14.99 -9.16
C LEU A 210 31.63 -15.13 -9.55
N ASN A 211 31.19 -16.31 -9.97
CA ASN A 211 29.80 -16.55 -10.33
C ASN A 211 28.87 -16.38 -9.12
N LEU A 212 29.28 -16.86 -7.94
CA LEU A 212 28.52 -16.67 -6.69
C LEU A 212 28.42 -15.21 -6.29
N GLN A 213 29.48 -14.42 -6.46
CA GLN A 213 29.46 -12.98 -6.20
C GLN A 213 28.46 -12.26 -7.09
N VAL A 214 28.47 -12.53 -8.40
CA VAL A 214 27.51 -11.95 -9.36
C VAL A 214 26.07 -12.34 -9.00
N ALA A 215 25.83 -13.59 -8.61
CA ALA A 215 24.51 -14.05 -8.19
C ALA A 215 24.04 -13.34 -6.91
N ALA A 216 24.92 -13.14 -5.93
CA ALA A 216 24.61 -12.43 -4.69
C ALA A 216 24.31 -10.94 -4.93
N GLU A 217 25.06 -10.27 -5.81
CA GLU A 217 24.78 -8.89 -6.20
C GLU A 217 23.43 -8.75 -6.90
N LEU A 218 23.11 -9.68 -7.80
CA LEU A 218 21.81 -9.71 -8.48
C LEU A 218 20.65 -9.89 -7.49
N GLN A 219 20.81 -10.80 -6.53
CA GLN A 219 19.81 -11.01 -5.48
C GLN A 219 19.64 -9.77 -4.60
N THR A 220 20.74 -9.09 -4.27
CA THR A 220 20.72 -7.84 -3.50
C THR A 220 19.94 -6.75 -4.22
N ARG A 221 20.21 -6.54 -5.52
CA ARG A 221 19.43 -5.58 -6.34
C ARG A 221 17.94 -5.92 -6.36
N ARG A 222 17.59 -7.21 -6.48
CA ARG A 222 16.19 -7.64 -6.46
C ARG A 222 15.50 -7.34 -5.12
N MET A 223 16.21 -7.53 -4.01
CA MET A 223 15.69 -7.18 -2.68
C MET A 223 15.52 -5.67 -2.51
N GLU A 224 16.46 -4.87 -3.02
CA GLU A 224 16.36 -3.41 -3.01
C GLU A 224 15.16 -2.91 -3.82
N GLU A 225 14.93 -3.48 -5.01
CA GLU A 225 13.77 -3.16 -5.84
C GLU A 225 12.45 -3.53 -5.15
N MET A 226 12.36 -4.72 -4.55
CA MET A 226 11.18 -5.12 -3.79
C MET A 226 10.95 -4.22 -2.57
N HIS A 227 12.03 -3.85 -1.85
CA HIS A 227 11.94 -2.95 -0.72
C HIS A 227 11.43 -1.57 -1.15
N LYS A 228 11.97 -1.03 -2.25
CA LYS A 228 11.51 0.24 -2.84
C LYS A 228 10.03 0.20 -3.20
N GLN A 229 9.57 -0.86 -3.85
CA GLN A 229 8.14 -1.04 -4.17
C GLN A 229 7.27 -1.12 -2.92
N SER A 230 7.74 -1.81 -1.87
CA SER A 230 7.02 -1.91 -0.60
C SER A 230 6.87 -0.54 0.07
N VAL A 231 7.93 0.27 0.08
CA VAL A 231 7.91 1.62 0.66
C VAL A 231 6.96 2.53 -0.11
N GLU A 232 7.00 2.50 -1.44
CA GLU A 232 6.08 3.29 -2.29
C GLU A 232 4.61 2.91 -2.05
N LEU A 233 4.32 1.62 -1.91
CA LEU A 233 2.98 1.13 -1.62
C LEU A 233 2.51 1.56 -0.22
N GLN A 234 3.40 1.51 0.77
CA GLN A 234 3.11 1.99 2.12
C GLN A 234 2.82 3.50 2.14
N GLU A 235 3.61 4.30 1.44
CA GLU A 235 3.40 5.75 1.34
C GLU A 235 2.05 6.06 0.67
N ARG A 236 1.71 5.35 -0.41
CA ARG A 236 0.42 5.49 -1.08
C ARG A 236 -0.75 5.14 -0.15
N SER A 237 -0.61 4.10 0.67
CA SER A 237 -1.63 3.71 1.65
C SER A 237 -1.83 4.79 2.70
N LEU A 238 -0.75 5.36 3.24
CA LEU A 238 -0.82 6.45 4.22
C LEU A 238 -1.50 7.69 3.62
N ARG A 239 -1.17 8.04 2.37
CA ARG A 239 -1.81 9.17 1.68
C ARG A 239 -3.33 8.97 1.53
N MET A 240 -3.76 7.76 1.16
CA MET A 240 -5.19 7.44 1.06
C MET A 240 -5.89 7.49 2.42
N GLN A 241 -5.23 7.03 3.50
CA GLN A 241 -5.78 7.13 4.85
C GLN A 241 -5.95 8.59 5.28
N GLN A 242 -4.97 9.44 5.01
CA GLN A 242 -5.06 10.87 5.33
C GLN A 242 -6.21 11.54 4.57
N GLU A 243 -6.33 11.30 3.26
CA GLU A 243 -7.42 11.86 2.46
C GLU A 243 -8.80 11.42 2.98
N ALA A 244 -8.93 10.15 3.42
CA ALA A 244 -10.15 9.64 4.01
C ALA A 244 -10.48 10.34 5.35
N LEU A 245 -9.48 10.59 6.20
CA LEU A 245 -9.66 11.34 7.44
C LEU A 245 -10.06 12.80 7.19
N ASP A 246 -9.44 13.46 6.20
CA ASP A 246 -9.77 14.84 5.83
C ASP A 246 -11.22 14.94 5.32
N ARG A 247 -11.66 13.98 4.50
CA ARG A 247 -13.05 13.90 4.03
C ARG A 247 -14.02 13.65 5.19
N LEU A 248 -13.65 12.82 6.16
CA LEU A 248 -14.48 12.56 7.33
C LEU A 248 -14.63 13.82 8.19
N ALA A 249 -13.55 14.57 8.42
CA ALA A 249 -13.58 15.83 9.14
C ALA A 249 -14.49 16.86 8.44
N LEU A 250 -14.42 16.96 7.11
CA LEU A 250 -15.32 17.83 6.33
C LEU A 250 -16.80 17.42 6.49
N ILE A 251 -17.10 16.12 6.45
CA ILE A 251 -18.46 15.61 6.66
C ILE A 251 -18.93 15.93 8.08
N GLN A 252 -18.11 15.69 9.09
CA GLN A 252 -18.43 15.99 10.49
C GLN A 252 -18.73 17.48 10.68
N ASN A 253 -17.92 18.37 10.11
CA ASN A 253 -18.15 19.81 10.16
C ASN A 253 -19.47 20.22 9.48
N LYS A 254 -19.80 19.62 8.33
CA LYS A 254 -21.09 19.87 7.65
C LYS A 254 -22.27 19.37 8.45
N VAL A 255 -22.18 18.17 9.03
CA VAL A 255 -23.22 17.61 9.89
C VAL A 255 -23.40 18.50 11.12
N ALA A 256 -22.31 18.93 11.77
CA ALA A 256 -22.37 19.86 12.88
C ALA A 256 -23.07 21.17 12.50
N ALA A 257 -22.73 21.77 11.35
CA ALA A 257 -23.38 22.98 10.86
C ALA A 257 -24.89 22.81 10.61
N ILE A 258 -25.30 21.68 10.04
CA ILE A 258 -26.73 21.35 9.82
C ILE A 258 -27.44 21.15 11.16
N LEU A 259 -26.81 20.45 12.11
CA LEU A 259 -27.38 20.25 13.45
C LEU A 259 -27.51 21.58 14.20
N THR A 260 -26.52 22.47 14.13
CA THR A 260 -26.63 23.81 14.74
C THR A 260 -27.71 24.67 14.06
N GLN A 261 -27.92 24.53 12.75
CA GLN A 261 -28.99 25.26 12.04
C GLN A 261 -30.39 24.72 12.35
N THR A 262 -30.53 23.40 12.57
CA THR A 262 -31.83 22.77 12.82
C THR A 262 -32.33 22.96 14.25
N TYR A 263 -31.44 23.20 15.20
CA TYR A 263 -31.79 23.53 16.59
C TYR A 263 -32.28 24.97 16.80
N GLU A 264 -32.28 25.84 15.77
CA GLU A 264 -32.86 27.17 15.89
C GLU A 264 -34.29 27.23 15.29
N LEU A 265 -34.59 26.53 14.19
CA LEU A 265 -35.80 26.84 13.43
C LEU A 265 -37.14 26.47 14.11
N HIS A 266 -37.18 25.46 14.98
CA HIS A 266 -38.42 24.98 15.61
C HIS A 266 -38.54 25.40 17.09
N GLU A 267 -37.45 25.90 17.69
CA GLU A 267 -37.46 26.57 18.99
C GLU A 267 -37.56 28.10 18.87
N TYR A 268 -37.56 28.67 17.67
CA TYR A 268 -38.00 30.06 17.43
C TYR A 268 -39.53 30.10 17.28
N PRO A 269 -40.29 30.50 18.32
CA PRO A 269 -41.71 30.72 18.16
C PRO A 269 -41.84 32.06 17.45
N ILE A 270 -41.87 32.06 16.11
CA ILE A 270 -42.20 33.25 15.31
C ILE A 270 -41.04 34.28 15.31
N PRO A 271 -40.73 34.97 14.19
CA PRO A 271 -39.96 36.21 14.28
C PRO A 271 -40.69 37.17 15.24
N ARG A 272 -40.13 37.38 16.44
CA ARG A 272 -40.80 38.13 17.52
C ARG A 272 -41.09 39.58 17.16
N LEU A 273 -40.33 40.14 16.23
CA LEU A 273 -40.41 41.54 15.83
C LEU A 273 -40.65 41.63 14.32
N PHE A 274 -41.83 42.12 13.97
CA PHE A 274 -42.16 42.57 12.63
C PHE A 274 -42.60 44.02 12.71
N ILE A 275 -42.41 44.76 11.63
CA ILE A 275 -42.93 46.11 11.48
C ILE A 275 -43.84 46.14 10.26
N VAL A 276 -45.02 46.75 10.43
CA VAL A 276 -45.97 46.97 9.36
C VAL A 276 -45.84 48.42 8.93
N LEU A 277 -45.37 48.64 7.71
CA LEU A 277 -45.20 49.98 7.14
C LEU A 277 -46.24 50.21 6.04
N PRO A 278 -46.77 51.43 5.88
CA PRO A 278 -47.57 51.78 4.71
C PRO A 278 -46.79 51.50 3.43
N LYS A 279 -47.44 50.95 2.42
CA LYS A 279 -46.83 50.79 1.10
C LYS A 279 -46.66 52.20 0.51
N GLU A 280 -45.44 52.58 0.16
CA GLU A 280 -45.21 53.82 -0.56
C GLU A 280 -45.86 53.69 -1.94
N ASP A 281 -46.92 54.45 -2.18
CA ASP A 281 -47.55 54.55 -3.49
C ASP A 281 -46.56 55.19 -4.47
N THR A 282 -45.68 54.37 -5.06
CA THR A 282 -44.64 54.81 -6.00
C THR A 282 -45.25 55.45 -7.26
N THR A 283 -46.58 55.34 -7.43
CA THR A 283 -47.35 55.87 -8.55
C THR A 283 -47.94 57.27 -8.30
N ARG A 284 -47.74 57.88 -7.12
CA ARG A 284 -48.39 59.15 -6.76
C ARG A 284 -47.85 60.40 -7.47
N THR A 285 -46.76 60.31 -8.24
CA THR A 285 -46.19 61.47 -8.94
C THR A 285 -46.86 61.85 -10.26
N GLU A 286 -47.74 61.03 -10.85
CA GLU A 286 -48.19 61.28 -12.24
C GLU A 286 -49.66 61.69 -12.46
N THR A 287 -50.57 61.61 -11.47
CA THR A 287 -51.99 61.89 -11.73
C THR A 287 -52.66 62.80 -10.69
N LEU A 288 -52.30 64.07 -10.72
CA LEU A 288 -52.89 65.18 -9.94
C LEU A 288 -54.35 65.54 -10.32
N GLY A 289 -55.06 64.67 -11.04
CA GLY A 289 -56.25 65.08 -11.80
C GLY A 289 -57.60 64.46 -11.45
N ARG A 290 -57.67 63.19 -11.03
CA ARG A 290 -59.00 62.52 -10.91
C ARG A 290 -59.03 61.44 -9.84
N SER A 291 -59.98 61.63 -8.92
CA SER A 291 -60.54 60.64 -7.98
C SER A 291 -59.98 60.66 -6.57
N ILE A 292 -60.59 61.51 -5.73
CA ILE A 292 -60.41 61.63 -4.26
C ILE A 292 -60.95 60.39 -3.50
N LYS A 293 -61.37 59.32 -4.22
CA LYS A 293 -62.09 58.19 -3.63
C LYS A 293 -61.23 56.98 -3.25
N ASN A 294 -59.93 56.99 -3.57
CA ASN A 294 -59.02 55.87 -3.27
C ASN A 294 -57.93 56.21 -2.22
N LEU A 295 -58.01 57.35 -1.54
CA LEU A 295 -57.04 57.76 -0.51
C LEU A 295 -57.05 56.86 0.75
N PHE A 296 -57.89 55.83 0.78
CA PHE A 296 -58.06 54.94 1.93
C PHE A 296 -57.87 53.45 1.61
N THR A 297 -57.40 53.07 0.41
CA THR A 297 -56.85 51.72 0.22
C THR A 297 -55.50 51.65 0.93
N LYS A 298 -55.54 51.56 2.26
CA LYS A 298 -54.37 51.46 3.12
C LYS A 298 -53.71 50.10 2.86
N GLN A 299 -52.88 50.03 1.82
CA GLN A 299 -52.03 48.87 1.58
C GLN A 299 -50.87 48.96 2.56
N PHE A 300 -50.66 47.89 3.31
CA PHE A 300 -49.57 47.77 4.26
C PHE A 300 -48.66 46.64 3.82
N LYS A 301 -47.38 46.77 4.17
CA LYS A 301 -46.38 45.75 3.92
C LYS A 301 -45.71 45.35 5.24
N LEU A 302 -45.65 44.06 5.49
CA LEU A 302 -45.01 43.47 6.66
C LEU A 302 -43.55 43.22 6.35
N TYR A 303 -42.67 43.75 7.19
CA TYR A 303 -41.24 43.49 7.18
C TYR A 303 -40.84 42.77 8.46
N PHE A 304 -39.96 41.79 8.34
CA PHE A 304 -39.35 41.12 9.47
C PHE A 304 -38.08 41.85 9.87
N LEU A 305 -37.86 41.96 11.19
CA LEU A 305 -36.63 42.51 11.73
C LEU A 305 -35.65 41.37 11.99
N CYS A 306 -34.40 41.52 11.55
CA CYS A 306 -33.32 40.63 11.94
C CYS A 306 -32.79 41.06 13.30
N GLU A 307 -32.93 40.17 14.29
CA GLU A 307 -32.08 40.18 15.48
C GLU A 307 -30.80 39.43 15.15
N CYS A 308 -29.98 40.01 14.28
CA CYS A 308 -28.68 39.44 13.93
C CYS A 308 -27.76 39.62 15.14
N GLY A 309 -27.86 38.71 16.11
CA GLY A 309 -27.06 38.66 17.32
C GLY A 309 -25.64 38.14 17.07
N ASP A 310 -24.96 37.74 18.15
CA ASP A 310 -23.55 37.33 18.17
C ASP A 310 -23.20 36.19 17.19
N HIS A 311 -24.19 35.41 16.73
CA HIS A 311 -24.04 34.31 15.77
C HIS A 311 -23.75 34.75 14.33
N THR A 312 -23.91 36.04 14.02
CA THR A 312 -23.57 36.63 12.71
C THR A 312 -22.16 37.23 12.67
N LYS A 313 -21.42 37.19 13.79
CA LYS A 313 -20.01 37.59 13.81
C LYS A 313 -19.21 36.60 12.95
N PRO A 314 -18.36 37.07 12.02
CA PRO A 314 -17.48 36.17 11.28
C PRO A 314 -16.63 35.38 12.28
N ALA A 315 -16.55 34.06 12.08
CA ALA A 315 -15.88 33.12 12.99
C ALA A 315 -14.41 33.46 13.26
N ASP A 316 -13.77 34.22 12.38
CA ASP A 316 -12.36 34.62 12.48
C ASP A 316 -12.10 35.76 13.49
N GLY A 317 -13.12 36.30 14.16
CA GLY A 317 -12.97 37.33 15.19
C GLY A 317 -12.40 38.68 14.70
N GLN A 318 -12.06 38.78 13.41
CA GLN A 318 -11.62 39.99 12.75
C GLN A 318 -12.83 40.90 12.48
N LEU A 319 -13.13 41.74 13.47
CA LEU A 319 -14.06 42.87 13.34
C LEU A 319 -13.52 43.85 12.29
N GLN A 320 -13.85 43.68 11.02
CA GLN A 320 -13.52 44.69 10.00
C GLN A 320 -14.22 46.04 10.27
N ASN A 321 -15.24 46.08 11.13
CA ASN A 321 -15.86 47.32 11.59
C ASN A 321 -16.27 47.21 13.07
N SER A 322 -15.43 47.71 13.97
CA SER A 322 -15.67 47.74 15.43
C SER A 322 -16.82 48.66 15.88
N ASN A 323 -17.49 49.34 14.94
CA ASN A 323 -18.58 50.28 15.21
C ASN A 323 -19.97 49.80 14.76
N LEU A 324 -20.10 48.58 14.24
CA LEU A 324 -21.40 48.00 13.95
C LEU A 324 -22.04 47.56 15.28
N LYS A 325 -22.71 48.49 15.94
CA LYS A 325 -23.67 48.17 16.99
C LYS A 325 -24.68 47.19 16.37
N HIS A 326 -24.93 46.08 17.06
CA HIS A 326 -25.89 45.07 16.62
C HIS A 326 -27.30 45.63 16.89
N GLU A 327 -27.67 46.65 16.12
CA GLU A 327 -28.97 47.30 16.16
C GLU A 327 -29.96 46.47 15.33
N VAL A 328 -31.19 46.39 15.83
CA VAL A 328 -32.30 45.72 15.15
C VAL A 328 -32.48 46.36 13.77
N HIS A 329 -32.39 45.57 12.71
CA HIS A 329 -32.49 46.06 11.33
C HIS A 329 -33.54 45.28 10.54
N LEU A 330 -33.97 45.85 9.42
CA LEU A 330 -34.88 45.17 8.49
C LEU A 330 -34.14 44.03 7.82
N ALA A 331 -34.68 42.81 7.90
CA ALA A 331 -34.16 41.68 7.16
C ALA A 331 -34.20 41.98 5.65
N ARG A 332 -33.23 41.48 4.90
CA ARG A 332 -33.10 41.77 3.46
C ARG A 332 -34.11 40.95 2.65
N HIS A 333 -35.37 41.38 2.66
CA HIS A 333 -36.46 40.83 1.87
C HIS A 333 -37.40 41.95 1.39
N GLU A 334 -38.23 41.66 0.39
CA GLU A 334 -39.09 42.67 -0.26
C GLU A 334 -40.30 43.11 0.57
N GLY A 335 -40.54 42.47 1.73
CA GLY A 335 -41.76 42.63 2.52
C GLY A 335 -42.97 41.85 1.96
N TYR A 336 -43.94 41.54 2.82
CA TYR A 336 -45.15 40.81 2.48
C TYR A 336 -46.36 41.75 2.43
N ASP A 337 -47.10 41.77 1.32
CA ASP A 337 -48.28 42.62 1.17
C ASP A 337 -49.44 42.12 2.07
N ILE A 338 -50.13 43.04 2.74
CA ILE A 338 -51.29 42.77 3.59
C ILE A 338 -52.55 43.28 2.87
N ASP A 339 -53.31 42.37 2.28
CA ASP A 339 -54.50 42.71 1.48
C ASP A 339 -55.74 43.06 2.33
N ARG A 340 -55.79 42.59 3.59
CA ARG A 340 -56.92 42.78 4.51
C ARG A 340 -56.42 42.96 5.95
N PRO A 341 -56.05 44.18 6.36
CA PRO A 341 -55.80 44.47 7.77
C PRO A 341 -57.16 44.40 8.52
N THR A 342 -57.39 43.31 9.25
CA THR A 342 -58.58 43.12 10.11
C THR A 342 -58.50 43.91 11.39
#